data_AF-A0A642V519-F1
#
_entry.id   AF-A0A642V519-F1
#
_cell.length_a   1.000
_cell.length_b   1.000
_cell.length_c   1.000
_cell.angle_alpha   90.00
_cell.angle_beta   90.00
_cell.angle_gamma   90.00
#
_symmetry.space_group_name_H-M   'P 1'
#
loop_
_entity.id
_entity.type
_entity.pdbx_description
1 polymer ?
#
loop_
_entity_poly.entity_id
_entity_poly.type
_entity_poly.pdbx_seq_one_letter_code
_entity_poly.pdbx_strand_id
1 'polypeptide(L)'
;MQYPNSGAKRALGVCKYIVVFEKGLDTPEKIVKDVEKKLTSLGGTITYEYNTVLRGFAVTIPTDIMETFQKEEMTSMQNDKFPFYIEKDQVVTINNDDGKN
;
A
#
# COMPACT_ATOMS: atom_id res chain seq x y z
N MET A 1 -23.83 -18.72 32.40
CA MET A 1 -22.39 -18.42 32.24
C MET A 1 -22.21 -17.88 30.84
N GLN A 2 -22.06 -16.57 30.72
CA GLN A 2 -22.06 -15.86 29.44
C GLN A 2 -20.61 -15.50 29.11
N TYR A 3 -20.10 -15.96 27.98
CA TYR A 3 -18.74 -15.65 27.53
C TYR A 3 -18.64 -14.15 27.23
N PRO A 4 -17.60 -13.45 27.71
CA PRO A 4 -17.42 -12.05 27.38
C PRO A 4 -17.07 -11.91 25.90
N ASN A 5 -17.79 -11.00 25.25
CA ASN A 5 -17.56 -10.43 23.93
C ASN A 5 -16.05 -10.19 23.73
N SER A 6 -15.37 -11.10 23.02
CA SER A 6 -13.98 -10.90 22.65
C SER A 6 -13.95 -9.84 21.58
N GLY A 7 -13.81 -8.57 22.00
CA GLY A 7 -13.41 -7.49 21.12
C GLY A 7 -12.23 -7.99 20.31
N ALA A 8 -12.45 -8.16 19.01
CA ALA A 8 -11.47 -8.67 18.08
C ALA A 8 -10.19 -7.85 18.26
N LYS A 9 -9.16 -8.47 18.83
CA LYS A 9 -7.81 -7.95 18.70
C LYS A 9 -7.53 -8.02 17.20
N ARG A 10 -7.73 -6.92 16.47
CA ARG A 10 -7.21 -6.77 15.12
C ARG A 10 -5.72 -7.05 15.26
N ALA A 11 -5.26 -8.20 14.77
CA ALA A 11 -3.84 -8.39 14.58
C ALA A 11 -3.39 -7.21 13.71
N LEU A 12 -2.44 -6.40 14.22
CA LEU A 12 -1.79 -5.35 13.46
C LEU A 12 -0.96 -6.03 12.36
N GLY A 13 -1.63 -6.50 11.31
CA GLY A 13 -1.00 -7.12 10.16
C GLY A 13 -0.27 -6.05 9.38
N VAL A 14 1.03 -6.20 9.23
CA VAL A 14 1.78 -5.45 8.22
C VAL A 14 1.47 -6.05 6.86
N CYS A 15 1.03 -5.21 5.93
CA CYS A 15 0.79 -5.61 4.54
C CYS A 15 1.76 -4.86 3.63
N LYS A 16 2.09 -5.49 2.50
CA LYS A 16 2.79 -4.84 1.41
C LYS A 16 1.78 -4.18 0.48
N TYR A 17 2.09 -2.98 0.04
CA TYR A 17 1.31 -2.22 -0.91
C TYR A 17 2.23 -1.66 -1.99
N ILE A 18 1.70 -1.47 -3.18
CA ILE A 18 2.37 -0.83 -4.29
C ILE A 18 1.61 0.47 -4.59
N VAL A 19 2.32 1.59 -4.52
CA VAL A 19 1.83 2.90 -4.94
C VAL A 19 2.29 3.14 -6.36
N VAL A 20 1.38 3.49 -7.27
CA VAL A 20 1.67 3.70 -8.68
C VAL A 20 1.14 5.05 -9.13
N PHE A 21 1.99 5.85 -9.78
CA PHE A 21 1.62 7.12 -10.40
C PHE A 21 1.29 6.88 -11.87
N GLU A 22 0.08 7.25 -12.29
CA GLU A 22 -0.46 6.91 -13.62
C GLU A 22 0.33 7.54 -14.77
N LYS A 23 0.94 8.70 -14.53
CA LYS A 23 1.77 9.40 -15.51
C LYS A 23 3.18 8.82 -15.63
N GLY A 24 3.51 7.78 -14.85
CA GLY A 24 4.81 7.12 -14.94
C GLY A 24 5.96 8.13 -14.80
N LEU A 25 6.91 8.07 -15.72
CA LEU A 25 8.11 8.92 -15.73
C LEU A 25 7.82 10.42 -15.87
N ASP A 26 6.64 10.81 -16.38
CA ASP A 26 6.24 12.23 -16.43
C ASP A 26 5.91 12.78 -15.04
N THR A 27 5.72 11.91 -14.04
CA THR A 27 5.53 12.31 -12.65
C THR A 27 6.84 12.84 -12.07
N PRO A 28 6.87 14.12 -11.64
CA PRO A 28 8.05 14.71 -11.02
C PRO A 28 8.44 13.95 -9.76
N GLU A 29 9.74 13.75 -9.56
CA GLU A 29 10.26 13.02 -8.40
C GLU A 29 9.79 13.62 -7.07
N LYS A 30 9.67 14.95 -7.00
CA LYS A 30 9.15 15.65 -5.81
C LYS A 30 7.76 15.14 -5.39
N ILE A 31 6.86 14.90 -6.34
CA ILE A 31 5.50 14.42 -6.06
C ILE A 31 5.57 13.00 -5.48
N VAL A 32 6.43 12.14 -6.04
CA VAL A 32 6.66 10.78 -5.52
C VAL A 32 7.19 10.83 -4.09
N LYS A 33 8.22 11.66 -3.85
CA LYS A 33 8.88 11.82 -2.54
C LYS A 33 7.95 12.39 -1.48
N ASP A 34 7.00 13.26 -1.85
CA ASP A 34 6.00 13.79 -0.91
C ASP A 34 5.08 12.67 -0.40
N VAL A 35 4.65 11.75 -1.26
CA VAL A 35 3.83 10.58 -0.86
C VAL A 35 4.65 9.58 -0.03
N GLU A 36 5.89 9.29 -0.43
CA GLU A 36 6.79 8.44 0.35
C GLU A 36 7.02 9.00 1.76
N LYS A 37 7.28 10.30 1.87
CA LYS A 37 7.51 10.98 3.15
C LYS A 37 6.28 10.90 4.05
N LYS A 38 5.08 11.06 3.49
CA LYS A 38 3.84 10.94 4.26
C LYS A 38 3.67 9.50 4.77
N LEU A 39 3.80 8.49 3.92
CA LEU A 39 3.63 7.09 4.34
C LEU A 39 4.71 6.63 5.33
N THR A 40 5.96 7.09 5.17
CA THR A 40 7.03 6.81 6.13
C THR A 40 6.81 7.51 7.47
N SER A 41 6.29 8.75 7.46
CA SER A 41 5.92 9.46 8.70
C SER A 41 4.80 8.77 9.49
N LEU A 42 3.98 7.96 8.82
CA LEU A 42 2.92 7.15 9.42
C LEU A 42 3.40 5.76 9.88
N GLY A 43 4.71 5.48 9.79
CA GLY A 43 5.31 4.20 10.19
C GLY A 43 5.42 3.17 9.05
N GLY A 44 5.22 3.59 7.81
CA GLY A 44 5.53 2.79 6.63
C GLY A 44 7.03 2.67 6.37
N THR A 45 7.46 1.58 5.76
CA THR A 45 8.83 1.36 5.30
C THR A 45 8.83 1.13 3.79
N ILE A 46 9.52 1.99 3.03
CA ILE A 46 9.68 1.80 1.59
C ILE A 46 10.61 0.61 1.36
N THR A 47 10.14 -0.39 0.63
CA THR A 47 10.88 -1.63 0.37
C THR A 47 11.49 -1.69 -1.02
N TYR A 48 10.93 -0.93 -1.96
CA TYR A 48 11.42 -0.89 -3.34
C TYR A 48 10.90 0.38 -4.05
N GLU A 49 11.71 0.96 -4.94
CA GLU A 49 11.31 2.09 -5.79
C GLU A 49 11.25 1.66 -7.26
N TYR A 50 10.17 2.02 -7.95
CA TYR A 50 10.00 1.82 -9.39
C TYR A 50 10.35 3.13 -10.13
N ASN A 51 11.47 3.12 -10.86
CA ASN A 51 12.04 4.31 -11.51
C ASN A 51 12.24 4.14 -13.04
N THR A 52 11.58 3.16 -13.66
CA THR A 52 11.76 2.83 -15.09
C THR A 52 10.45 2.94 -15.87
N VAL A 53 9.78 1.84 -16.17
CA VAL A 53 8.56 1.80 -16.98
C VAL A 53 7.35 2.31 -16.18
N LEU A 54 7.36 2.05 -14.87
CA LEU A 54 6.39 2.55 -13.91
C LEU A 54 7.09 3.52 -12.97
N ARG A 55 6.34 4.50 -12.49
CA ARG A 55 6.76 5.37 -11.39
C ARG A 55 5.93 5.04 -10.16
N GLY A 56 6.60 4.76 -9.06
CA GLY A 56 5.92 4.31 -7.86
C GLY A 56 6.89 3.68 -6.87
N PHE A 57 6.36 3.08 -5.82
CA PHE A 57 7.16 2.38 -4.82
C PHE A 57 6.34 1.31 -4.11
N ALA A 58 7.03 0.31 -3.58
CA ALA A 58 6.47 -0.67 -2.66
C ALA A 58 6.71 -0.21 -1.22
N VAL A 59 5.67 -0.33 -0.39
CA VAL A 59 5.70 0.05 1.03
C VAL A 59 5.15 -1.09 1.89
N THR A 60 5.83 -1.38 2.99
CA THR A 60 5.29 -2.22 4.07
C THR A 60 4.77 -1.30 5.16
N ILE A 61 3.50 -1.45 5.55
CA ILE A 61 2.85 -0.60 6.54
C ILE A 61 1.73 -1.37 7.27
N PRO A 62 1.42 -1.05 8.53
CA PRO A 62 0.25 -1.61 9.20
C PRO A 62 -1.04 -1.36 8.41
N THR A 63 -1.89 -2.38 8.34
CA THR A 63 -3.11 -2.36 7.51
C THR A 63 -4.08 -1.26 7.96
N ASP A 64 -4.23 -1.06 9.26
CA ASP A 64 -5.06 -0.01 9.86
C ASP A 64 -4.56 1.40 9.50
N ILE A 65 -3.25 1.62 9.52
CA ILE A 65 -2.66 2.89 9.11
C ILE A 65 -2.87 3.14 7.62
N MET A 66 -2.73 2.13 6.76
CA MET A 66 -3.02 2.27 5.33
C MET A 66 -4.51 2.55 5.07
N GLU A 67 -5.41 1.88 5.79
CA GLU A 67 -6.86 2.16 5.73
C GLU A 67 -7.16 3.62 6.11
N THR A 68 -6.54 4.13 7.17
CA THR A 68 -6.66 5.54 7.57
C THR A 68 -6.08 6.47 6.51
N PHE A 69 -4.89 6.17 5.97
CA PHE A 69 -4.28 6.97 4.91
C PHE A 69 -5.20 7.09 3.69
N GLN A 70 -5.76 5.98 3.20
CA GLN A 70 -6.66 5.97 2.04
C GLN A 70 -7.94 6.77 2.26
N LYS A 71 -8.48 6.75 3.49
CA LYS A 71 -9.73 7.44 3.82
C LYS A 71 -9.55 8.93 4.10
N GLU A 72 -8.48 9.31 4.78
CA GLU A 72 -8.37 10.63 5.41
C GLU A 72 -7.29 11.51 4.76
N GLU A 73 -6.24 10.91 4.20
CA GLU A 73 -5.04 11.64 3.78
C GLU A 73 -4.80 11.54 2.26
N MET A 74 -5.26 10.46 1.63
CA MET A 74 -5.02 10.24 0.20
C MET A 74 -5.63 11.36 -0.65
N THR A 75 -6.83 11.84 -0.31
CA THR A 75 -7.49 12.94 -1.04
C THR A 75 -6.69 14.24 -1.01
N SER A 76 -6.01 14.57 0.10
CA SER A 76 -5.20 15.79 0.20
C SER A 76 -3.85 15.65 -0.52
N MET A 77 -3.39 14.42 -0.71
CA MET A 77 -2.17 14.09 -1.45
C MET A 77 -2.42 13.86 -2.94
N GLN A 78 -3.68 13.65 -3.36
CA GLN A 78 -4.01 13.48 -4.76
C GLN A 78 -3.69 14.74 -5.56
N ASN A 79 -3.18 14.52 -6.76
CA ASN A 79 -2.84 15.57 -7.68
C ASN A 79 -3.53 15.27 -9.01
N ASP A 80 -4.46 16.11 -9.43
CA ASP A 80 -5.24 15.91 -10.67
C ASP A 80 -4.34 15.74 -11.91
N LYS A 81 -3.14 16.35 -11.89
CA LYS A 81 -2.15 16.23 -12.98
C LYS A 81 -1.31 14.97 -12.87
N PHE A 82 -1.09 14.47 -11.66
CA PHE A 82 -0.24 13.32 -11.35
C PHE A 82 -0.97 12.36 -10.39
N PRO A 83 -2.11 11.77 -10.83
CA PRO A 83 -2.87 10.89 -9.97
C PRO A 83 -2.07 9.63 -9.65
N PHE A 84 -2.33 9.07 -8.47
CA PHE A 84 -1.78 7.79 -8.05
C PHE A 84 -2.87 6.87 -7.50
N TYR A 85 -2.61 5.58 -7.55
CA TYR A 85 -3.45 4.56 -6.92
C TYR A 85 -2.59 3.61 -6.08
N ILE A 86 -3.25 2.85 -5.22
CA ILE A 86 -2.61 1.94 -4.27
C ILE A 86 -3.19 0.55 -4.45
N GLU A 87 -2.32 -0.41 -4.72
CA GLU A 87 -2.65 -1.83 -4.81
C GLU A 87 -2.09 -2.58 -3.62
N LYS A 88 -2.86 -3.52 -3.07
CA LYS A 88 -2.34 -4.44 -2.06
C LYS A 88 -1.50 -5.51 -2.77
N ASP A 89 -0.23 -5.62 -2.39
CA ASP A 89 0.66 -6.66 -2.91
C ASP A 89 0.19 -8.01 -2.35
N GLN A 90 -0.36 -8.86 -3.22
CA GLN A 90 -0.85 -10.18 -2.84
C GLN A 90 0.15 -11.26 -3.24
N VAL A 91 0.36 -12.22 -2.33
CA VAL A 91 1.08 -13.45 -2.64
C VAL A 91 0.19 -14.32 -3.53
N VAL A 92 0.60 -14.50 -4.79
CA VAL A 92 -0.03 -15.49 -5.67
C VAL A 92 0.20 -16.87 -5.07
N THR A 93 -0.87 -17.51 -4.60
CA THR A 93 -0.80 -18.90 -4.12
C THR A 93 -1.06 -19.82 -5.30
N ILE A 94 -0.03 -20.51 -5.77
CA ILE A 94 -0.19 -21.59 -6.75
C ILE A 94 -0.66 -22.80 -5.97
N ASN A 95 -1.94 -23.15 -6.07
CA ASN A 95 -2.40 -24.46 -5.64
C ASN A 95 -1.86 -25.44 -6.69
N ASN A 96 -0.75 -26.11 -6.40
CA ASN A 96 -0.33 -27.27 -7.17
C ASN A 96 -1.39 -28.36 -6.94
N ASP A 97 -2.42 -28.37 -7.79
CA ASP A 97 -3.29 -29.53 -7.93
C ASP A 97 -2.44 -30.60 -8.62
N ASP A 98 -1.73 -31.38 -7.80
CA ASP A 98 -1.04 -32.60 -8.22
C ASP A 98 -2.10 -33.62 -8.64
N GLY A 99 -2.69 -33.37 -9.81
CA GLY A 99 -3.63 -34.25 -10.49
C GLY A 99 -2.97 -35.58 -10.80
N LYS A 100 -2.96 -36.47 -9.82
CA LYS A 100 -2.75 -37.90 -10.04
C LYS A 100 -3.96 -38.43 -10.80
N ASN A 101 -3.78 -38.63 -12.11
CA ASN A 101 -4.49 -39.65 -12.87
C ASN A 101 -3.54 -40.79 -13.20
#